data_AF-A0A967RTX6-F1
#
_entry.id   AF-A0A967RTX6-F1
#
_cell.length_a   1.000
_cell.length_b   1.000
_cell.length_c   1.000
_cell.angle_alpha   90.00
_cell.angle_beta   90.00
_cell.angle_gamma   90.00
#
_symmetry.space_group_name_H-M   'P 1'
#
loop_
_entity.id
_entity.type
_entity.pdbx_description
1 polymer ?
#
loop_
_entity_poly.entity_id
_entity_poly.type
_entity_poly.pdbx_seq_one_letter_code
_entity_poly.pdbx_strand_id
1 'polypeptide(L)'
;MRKRQKRSRCLKSKLVRRIAPYNPDVEFVVGDLRGIECGSSRCDAVFIFGVLHHIAEWKKALCEVARVLKPGGVLLFDEPRYQFTWRQLEAGIKSEGMDILEVKTLFFGYFRAYLCQKRP
;
A
#
# COMPACT_ATOMS: atom_id res chain seq x y z
N MET A 1 -11.59 6.86 -30.17
CA MET A 1 -12.26 5.71 -29.52
C MET A 1 -11.28 4.98 -28.59
N ARG A 2 -11.34 5.19 -27.27
CA ARG A 2 -10.57 4.41 -26.29
C ARG A 2 -11.47 3.32 -25.72
N LYS A 3 -11.17 2.06 -26.02
CA LYS A 3 -11.88 0.90 -25.46
C LYS A 3 -11.69 0.90 -23.94
N ARG A 4 -12.74 1.22 -23.17
CA ARG A 4 -12.83 1.02 -21.72
C ARG A 4 -12.78 -0.49 -21.46
N GLN A 5 -11.59 -1.02 -21.26
CA GLN A 5 -11.36 -2.46 -21.08
C GLN A 5 -11.73 -2.85 -19.64
N LYS A 6 -12.85 -3.57 -19.52
CA LYS A 6 -13.28 -4.45 -18.41
C LYS A 6 -13.38 -3.82 -17.01
N ARG A 7 -14.44 -3.03 -16.81
CA ARG A 7 -15.09 -2.90 -15.48
C ARG A 7 -15.65 -4.26 -15.08
N SER A 8 -15.00 -4.98 -14.16
CA SER A 8 -15.60 -5.94 -13.21
C SER A 8 -14.62 -7.06 -12.85
N ARG A 9 -13.85 -6.90 -11.78
CA ARG A 9 -13.32 -8.04 -11.02
C ARG A 9 -13.68 -7.89 -9.55
N CYS A 10 -14.91 -8.31 -9.26
CA CYS A 10 -15.37 -8.79 -7.96
C CYS A 10 -15.77 -7.73 -6.89
N LEU A 11 -16.83 -6.96 -7.14
CA LEU A 11 -17.54 -6.16 -6.13
C LEU A 11 -18.39 -7.09 -5.21
N LYS A 12 -17.77 -8.03 -4.48
CA LYS A 12 -18.50 -8.96 -3.58
C LYS A 12 -19.01 -8.29 -2.30
N SER A 13 -18.32 -7.26 -1.80
CA SER A 13 -18.75 -6.62 -0.56
C SER A 13 -19.99 -5.75 -0.79
N LYS A 14 -20.97 -5.86 0.12
CA LYS A 14 -22.19 -5.02 0.11
C LYS A 14 -21.84 -3.53 0.15
N LEU A 15 -20.79 -3.17 0.89
CA LEU A 15 -20.30 -1.80 0.99
C LEU A 15 -19.82 -1.26 -0.36
N VAL A 16 -18.97 -2.02 -1.06
CA VAL A 16 -18.40 -1.60 -2.34
C VAL A 16 -19.51 -1.40 -3.39
N ARG A 17 -20.52 -2.28 -3.43
CA ARG A 17 -21.68 -2.11 -4.32
C ARG A 17 -22.46 -0.82 -4.03
N ARG A 18 -22.54 -0.42 -2.77
CA ARG A 18 -23.25 0.79 -2.33
C ARG A 18 -22.49 2.07 -2.69
N ILE A 19 -21.16 2.07 -2.58
CA ILE A 19 -20.35 3.30 -2.77
C ILE A 19 -19.87 3.49 -4.21
N ALA A 20 -19.68 2.41 -4.98
CA ALA A 20 -19.12 2.50 -6.33
C ALA A 20 -19.90 3.44 -7.29
N PRO A 21 -21.25 3.49 -7.29
CA PRO A 21 -22.00 4.42 -8.14
C PRO A 21 -21.69 5.90 -7.87
N TYR A 22 -21.32 6.22 -6.63
CA TYR A 22 -20.98 7.59 -6.20
C TYR A 22 -19.48 7.92 -6.37
N ASN A 23 -18.66 6.94 -6.77
CA ASN A 23 -17.21 7.08 -6.90
C ASN A 23 -16.74 6.51 -8.26
N PRO A 24 -17.18 7.10 -9.40
CA PRO A 24 -16.97 6.51 -10.72
C PRO A 24 -15.52 6.44 -11.18
N ASP A 25 -14.64 7.22 -10.55
CA ASP A 25 -13.19 7.28 -10.82
C ASP A 25 -12.37 6.36 -9.90
N VAL A 26 -13.03 5.63 -8.98
CA VAL A 26 -12.39 4.68 -8.08
C VAL A 26 -12.59 3.25 -8.57
N GLU A 27 -11.50 2.51 -8.72
CA GLU A 27 -11.53 1.08 -9.02
C GLU A 27 -11.40 0.28 -7.71
N PHE A 28 -12.33 -0.64 -7.48
CA PHE A 28 -12.29 -1.57 -6.36
C PHE A 28 -11.90 -2.96 -6.86
N VAL A 29 -10.84 -3.52 -6.26
CA VAL A 29 -10.28 -4.82 -6.66
C VAL A 29 -10.11 -5.69 -5.42
N VAL A 30 -10.45 -6.98 -5.54
CA VAL A 30 -10.04 -7.98 -4.57
C VAL A 30 -8.62 -8.42 -4.92
N GLY A 31 -7.67 -8.25 -4.01
CA GLY A 31 -6.27 -8.56 -4.27
C GLY A 31 -5.48 -8.95 -3.02
N ASP A 32 -4.24 -9.34 -3.24
CA ASP A 32 -3.26 -9.70 -2.22
C ASP A 32 -2.09 -8.71 -2.32
N LEU A 33 -1.72 -8.06 -1.21
CA LEU A 33 -0.60 -7.11 -1.18
C LEU A 33 0.74 -7.76 -1.55
N ARG A 34 0.86 -9.08 -1.44
CA ARG A 34 2.05 -9.86 -1.85
C ARG A 34 2.12 -10.10 -3.37
N GLY A 35 1.12 -9.64 -4.13
CA GLY A 35 1.06 -9.76 -5.58
C GLY A 35 0.01 -8.81 -6.16
N ILE A 36 0.37 -7.52 -6.30
CA ILE A 36 -0.56 -6.48 -6.72
C ILE A 36 -0.77 -6.58 -8.23
N GLU A 37 -2.03 -6.74 -8.68
CA GLU A 37 -2.43 -6.74 -10.11
C GLU A 37 -2.34 -5.34 -10.75
N CYS A 38 -1.21 -4.65 -10.55
CA CYS A 38 -0.88 -3.38 -11.16
C CYS A 38 0.53 -3.49 -11.76
N GLY A 39 0.73 -2.94 -12.96
CA GLY A 39 2.06 -2.86 -13.58
C GLY A 39 3.05 -2.05 -12.74
N SER A 40 4.35 -2.26 -13.00
CA SER A 40 5.41 -1.54 -12.30
C SER A 40 5.41 -0.04 -12.60
N SER A 41 5.80 0.78 -11.64
CA SER A 41 5.93 2.24 -11.79
C SER A 41 4.67 2.93 -12.33
N ARG A 42 3.50 2.58 -11.78
CA ARG A 42 2.21 3.14 -12.18
C ARG A 42 1.59 4.06 -11.12
N CYS A 43 1.99 3.92 -9.87
CA CYS A 43 1.41 4.67 -8.75
C CYS A 43 2.31 5.84 -8.34
N ASP A 44 1.75 7.04 -8.25
CA ASP A 44 2.42 8.20 -7.64
C ASP A 44 2.44 8.11 -6.11
N ALA A 45 1.42 7.50 -5.53
CA ALA A 45 1.29 7.27 -4.10
C ALA A 45 0.66 5.90 -3.80
N VAL A 46 1.03 5.31 -2.67
CA VAL A 46 0.41 4.10 -2.09
C VAL A 46 0.07 4.39 -0.64
N PHE A 47 -1.11 3.94 -0.21
CA PHE A 47 -1.61 4.10 1.16
C PHE A 47 -1.92 2.73 1.76
N ILE A 48 -1.44 2.47 2.98
CA ILE A 48 -1.69 1.22 3.71
C ILE A 48 -1.97 1.56 5.17
N PHE A 49 -3.16 1.26 5.68
CA PHE A 49 -3.52 1.64 7.05
C PHE A 49 -3.89 0.42 7.90
N GLY A 50 -2.99 0.02 8.80
CA GLY A 50 -3.20 -1.11 9.72
C GLY A 50 -3.38 -2.46 9.01
N VAL A 51 -2.60 -2.77 7.98
CA VAL A 51 -2.77 -4.01 7.18
C VAL A 51 -1.52 -4.88 7.19
N LEU A 52 -0.33 -4.28 7.10
CA LEU A 52 0.92 -4.99 6.85
C LEU A 52 1.25 -6.00 7.95
N HIS A 53 0.94 -5.69 9.21
CA HIS A 53 1.15 -6.59 10.35
C HIS A 53 0.30 -7.88 10.32
N HIS A 54 -0.73 -7.97 9.46
CA HIS A 54 -1.49 -9.20 9.23
C HIS A 54 -0.84 -10.13 8.19
N ILE A 55 0.17 -9.65 7.46
CA ILE A 55 0.79 -10.38 6.36
C ILE A 55 2.06 -11.06 6.86
N ALA A 56 2.09 -12.39 6.86
CA ALA A 56 3.28 -13.15 7.25
C ALA A 56 4.51 -12.77 6.40
N GLU A 57 4.36 -12.73 5.07
CA GLU A 57 5.41 -12.32 4.13
C GLU A 57 5.38 -10.81 3.85
N TRP A 58 5.25 -9.97 4.90
CA TRP A 58 5.17 -8.51 4.76
C TRP A 58 6.30 -7.88 3.95
N LYS A 59 7.50 -8.47 3.94
CA LYS A 59 8.62 -8.01 3.09
C LYS A 59 8.28 -8.13 1.60
N LYS A 60 7.59 -9.20 1.19
CA LYS A 60 7.11 -9.37 -0.18
C LYS A 60 6.05 -8.32 -0.53
N ALA A 61 5.21 -7.94 0.43
CA ALA A 61 4.28 -6.84 0.25
C ALA A 61 5.01 -5.50 0.06
N LEU A 62 6.05 -5.19 0.84
CA LEU A 62 6.87 -3.99 0.62
C LEU A 62 7.56 -4.00 -0.75
N CYS A 63 8.06 -5.16 -1.20
CA CYS A 63 8.64 -5.31 -2.53
C CYS A 63 7.62 -4.98 -3.63
N GLU A 64 6.39 -5.49 -3.52
CA GLU A 64 5.31 -5.18 -4.46
C GLU A 64 4.91 -3.70 -4.42
N VAL A 65 4.88 -3.07 -3.24
CA VAL A 65 4.64 -1.63 -3.09
C VAL A 65 5.73 -0.82 -3.80
N ALA A 66 7.00 -1.14 -3.55
CA ALA A 66 8.11 -0.51 -4.24
C ALA A 66 8.04 -0.74 -5.75
N ARG A 67 7.65 -1.93 -6.22
CA ARG A 67 7.48 -2.24 -7.64
C ARG A 67 6.43 -1.35 -8.30
N VAL A 68 5.24 -1.19 -7.69
CA VAL A 68 4.14 -0.43 -8.30
C VAL A 68 4.35 1.09 -8.21
N LEU A 69 5.10 1.56 -7.22
CA LEU A 69 5.46 2.98 -7.10
C LEU A 69 6.37 3.43 -8.24
N LYS A 70 6.07 4.60 -8.80
CA LYS A 70 6.98 5.33 -9.69
C LYS A 70 8.25 5.73 -8.92
N PRO A 71 9.41 5.89 -9.59
CA PRO A 71 10.54 6.58 -8.97
C PRO A 71 10.11 7.96 -8.46
N GLY A 72 10.50 8.31 -7.23
CA GLY A 72 10.04 9.51 -6.53
C GLY A 72 8.63 9.44 -5.93
N GLY A 73 7.88 8.35 -6.17
CA GLY A 73 6.56 8.12 -5.60
C GLY A 73 6.59 7.81 -4.10
N VAL A 74 5.46 8.02 -3.42
CA VAL A 74 5.40 7.97 -1.96
C VAL A 74 4.57 6.82 -1.40
N LEU A 75 5.02 6.27 -0.27
CA LEU A 75 4.25 5.34 0.56
C LEU A 75 3.90 6.05 1.87
N LEU A 76 2.61 6.14 2.17
CA LEU A 76 2.12 6.55 3.49
C LEU A 76 1.45 5.35 4.15
N PHE A 77 1.94 4.96 5.33
CA PHE A 77 1.35 3.83 6.03
C PHE A 77 1.46 3.93 7.54
N ASP A 78 0.59 3.23 8.27
CA ASP A 78 0.68 3.11 9.73
C ASP A 78 0.55 1.65 10.19
N GLU A 79 1.39 1.26 11.14
CA GLU A 79 1.42 -0.10 11.64
C GLU A 79 1.63 -0.15 13.16
N PRO A 80 1.08 -1.17 13.84
CA PRO A 80 1.42 -1.56 15.19
C PRO A 80 2.62 -2.53 15.19
N ARG A 81 3.25 -2.69 16.36
CA ARG A 81 4.43 -3.55 16.52
C ARG A 81 4.06 -5.00 16.90
N TYR A 82 3.52 -5.76 15.95
CA TYR A 82 3.14 -7.17 16.14
C TYR A 82 4.03 -8.16 15.38
N GLN A 83 3.98 -8.15 14.06
CA GLN A 83 4.74 -9.10 13.21
C GLN A 83 6.23 -8.76 13.06
N PHE A 84 6.62 -7.55 13.43
CA PHE A 84 7.97 -7.05 13.27
C PHE A 84 8.28 -6.03 14.36
N THR A 85 9.57 -5.86 14.63
CA THR A 85 10.07 -4.69 15.35
C THR A 85 10.13 -3.48 14.42
N TRP A 86 10.12 -2.26 14.97
CA TRP A 86 10.33 -1.04 14.19
C TRP A 86 11.62 -1.07 13.39
N ARG A 87 12.71 -1.58 13.99
CA ARG A 87 14.00 -1.72 13.32
C ARG A 87 13.93 -2.65 12.10
N GLN A 88 13.21 -3.78 12.21
CA GLN A 88 13.04 -4.70 11.09
C GLN A 88 12.22 -4.06 9.97
N LEU A 89 11.11 -3.40 10.32
CA LEU A 89 10.26 -2.70 9.37
C LEU A 89 11.06 -1.62 8.62
N GLU A 90 11.76 -0.75 9.35
CA GLU A 90 12.56 0.34 8.79
C GLU A 90 13.70 -0.18 7.90
N ALA A 91 14.34 -1.29 8.30
CA ALA A 91 15.34 -1.95 7.46
C ALA A 91 14.73 -2.52 6.17
N GLY A 92 13.53 -3.11 6.25
CA GLY A 92 12.80 -3.63 5.09
C GLY A 92 12.40 -2.53 4.11
N ILE A 93 11.91 -1.39 4.60
CA ILE A 93 11.59 -0.23 3.75
C ILE A 93 12.84 0.22 2.98
N LYS A 94 13.96 0.38 3.68
CA LYS A 94 15.23 0.80 3.09
C LYS A 94 15.79 -0.22 2.09
N SER A 95 15.65 -1.51 2.36
CA SER A 95 16.13 -2.56 1.43
C SER A 95 15.37 -2.57 0.10
N GLU A 96 14.09 -2.20 0.11
CA GLU A 96 13.28 -2.03 -1.12
C GLU A 96 13.53 -0.69 -1.84
N GLY A 97 14.54 0.07 -1.40
CA GLY A 97 14.93 1.32 -2.03
C GLY A 97 14.02 2.51 -1.76
N MET A 98 13.31 2.49 -0.63
CA MET A 98 12.54 3.62 -0.15
C MET A 98 13.25 4.32 1.02
N ASP A 99 13.33 5.64 0.96
CA ASP A 99 13.81 6.48 2.06
C ASP A 99 12.66 6.81 3.01
N ILE A 100 12.93 6.85 4.32
CA ILE A 100 11.95 7.24 5.33
C ILE A 100 12.09 8.75 5.55
N LEU A 101 11.06 9.50 5.15
CA LEU A 101 11.04 10.96 5.25
C LEU A 101 10.52 11.41 6.62
N GLU A 102 9.51 10.73 7.16
CA GLU A 102 8.90 11.09 8.43
C GLU A 102 8.39 9.86 9.17
N VAL A 103 8.46 9.91 10.51
CA VAL A 103 7.84 8.94 11.41
C VAL A 103 7.05 9.67 12.49
N LYS A 104 5.75 9.40 12.59
CA LYS A 104 4.90 9.91 13.67
C LYS A 104 4.42 8.78 14.55
N THR A 105 4.48 9.01 15.86
CA THR A 105 3.91 8.09 16.84
C THR A 105 2.44 8.42 17.04
N LEU A 106 1.57 7.42 16.98
CA LEU A 106 0.12 7.54 17.16
C LEU A 106 -0.33 6.71 18.37
N PHE A 107 -1.49 7.07 18.93
CA PHE A 107 -2.16 6.32 20.01
C PHE A 107 -1.21 5.94 21.15
N PHE A 108 -0.56 6.93 21.76
CA PHE A 108 0.37 6.74 22.89
C PHE A 108 1.54 5.76 22.62
N GLY A 109 1.97 5.58 21.37
CA GLY A 109 3.07 4.67 21.06
C GLY A 109 2.65 3.35 20.42
N TYR A 110 1.35 3.08 20.38
CA TYR A 110 0.84 1.80 19.91
C TYR A 110 1.01 1.62 18.40
N PHE A 111 0.85 2.72 17.63
CA PHE A 111 1.12 2.76 16.20
C PHE A 111 2.24 3.72 15.86
N ARG A 112 2.89 3.47 14.72
CA ARG A 112 3.71 4.47 14.03
C ARG A 112 3.21 4.64 12.61
N ALA A 113 3.02 5.89 12.21
CA ALA A 113 2.83 6.29 10.83
C ALA A 113 4.17 6.66 10.21
N TYR A 114 4.37 6.27 8.96
CA TYR A 114 5.59 6.47 8.19
C TYR A 114 5.23 7.11 6.85
N LEU A 115 5.95 8.17 6.49
CA LEU A 115 5.99 8.68 5.13
C LEU A 115 7.34 8.26 4.53
N CYS A 116 7.27 7.55 3.41
CA CYS A 116 8.44 7.06 2.69
C CYS A 116 8.39 7.49 1.22
N GLN A 117 9.55 7.61 0.59
CA GLN A 117 9.68 7.93 -0.83
C GLN A 117 10.57 6.91 -1.53
N LYS A 118 10.12 6.39 -2.66
CA LYS A 118 10.94 5.53 -3.53
C LYS A 118 12.03 6.36 -4.19
N ARG A 119 13.27 5.89 -4.13
CA ARG A 119 14.40 6.57 -4.78
C ARG A 119 14.19 6.71 -6.31
N PRO A 120 14.74 7.78 -6.93
CA PRO A 120 14.69 7.98 -8.38
C PRO A 120 15.33 6.86 -9.19
#